data_AF-A0A8T0F4Z2-F1
#
_entry.id   AF-A0A8T0F4Z2-F1
#
_cell.length_a   1.000
_cell.length_b   1.000
_cell.length_c   1.000
_cell.angle_alpha   90.00
_cell.angle_beta   90.00
_cell.angle_gamma   90.00
#
_symmetry.space_group_name_H-M   'P 1'
#
loop_
_entity.id
_entity.type
_entity.pdbx_description
1 polymer ?
#
loop_
_entity_poly.entity_id
_entity_poly.type
_entity_poly.pdbx_seq_one_letter_code
_entity_poly.pdbx_strand_id
1 'polypeptide(L)' 'TVVVTKNPCMHPGDVRKFEAVYVKSLLHIKDCIVFPAKGPRPHPDEMA' A
#
# COMPACT_ATOMS: atom_id res chain seq x y z
N THR A 1 7.90 -6.11 -7.15
CA THR A 1 7.05 -4.90 -7.27
C THR A 1 5.59 -5.31 -7.29
N VAL A 2 4.74 -4.56 -6.60
CA VAL A 2 3.28 -4.78 -6.53
C VAL A 2 2.55 -3.50 -6.94
N VAL A 3 1.33 -3.65 -7.43
CA VAL A 3 0.43 -2.55 -7.74
C VAL A 3 -0.74 -2.61 -6.76
N VAL A 4 -1.07 -1.47 -6.15
CA VAL A 4 -2.19 -1.35 -5.22
C VAL A 4 -3.08 -0.19 -5.66
N THR A 5 -4.38 -0.37 -5.51
CA THR A 5 -5.40 0.64 -5.82
C THR A 5 -6.62 0.40 -4.93
N LYS A 6 -7.47 1.42 -4.75
CA LYS A 6 -8.80 1.26 -4.16
C LYS A 6 -9.84 1.10 -5.27
N ASN A 7 -10.92 0.39 -4.96
CA ASN A 7 -12.07 0.26 -5.86
C ASN A 7 -13.18 1.21 -5.36
N PRO A 8 -13.69 2.14 -6.18
CA PRO A 8 -13.41 2.35 -7.61
C PRO A 8 -12.09 3.06 -7.92
N CYS A 9 -11.43 2.66 -9.01
CA CYS A 9 -10.24 3.31 -9.55
C CYS A 9 -10.64 4.08 -10.82
N MET A 10 -10.74 5.41 -10.72
CA MET A 10 -11.31 6.25 -11.78
C MET A 10 -10.24 6.97 -12.60
N HIS A 11 -9.09 7.25 -11.99
CA HIS A 11 -7.98 7.98 -12.60
C HIS A 11 -6.69 7.17 -12.56
N PRO A 12 -5.77 7.35 -13.52
CA PRO A 12 -4.45 6.73 -13.48
C PRO A 12 -3.67 7.03 -12.18
N GLY A 13 -3.98 8.16 -11.53
CA GLY A 13 -3.39 8.55 -10.24
C GLY A 13 -3.82 7.69 -9.05
N ASP A 14 -4.95 6.97 -9.16
CA ASP A 14 -5.51 6.12 -8.10
C ASP A 14 -4.76 4.77 -7.99
N VAL A 15 -3.83 4.52 -8.91
CA VAL A 15 -2.99 3.32 -8.96
C VAL A 15 -1.58 3.67 -8.48
N ARG A 16 -1.09 2.93 -7.49
CA ARG A 16 0.28 3.07 -6.97
C ARG A 16 1.11 1.82 -7.17
N LYS A 17 2.36 2.02 -7.60
CA LYS A 17 3.38 0.97 -7.72
C LYS A 17 4.26 1.01 -6.49
N PHE A 18 4.29 -0.08 -5.72
CA PHE A 18 5.09 -0.22 -4.50
C PHE A 18 6.10 -1.36 -4.61
N GLU A 19 7.13 -1.29 -3.77
CA GLU A 19 8.01 -2.43 -3.50
C GLU A 19 7.49 -3.20 -2.29
N ALA A 20 7.25 -4.51 -2.46
CA ALA A 20 6.85 -5.37 -1.35
C ALA A 20 8.11 -5.75 -0.57
N VAL A 21 8.21 -5.29 0.67
CA VAL A 21 9.35 -5.54 1.55
C VAL A 21 8.97 -6.57 2.61
N TYR A 22 9.80 -7.60 2.74
CA TYR A 22 9.62 -8.62 3.76
C TYR A 22 10.18 -8.14 5.11
N VAL A 23 9.35 -8.18 6.16
CA VAL A 23 9.73 -7.77 7.51
C VAL A 23 9.40 -8.89 8.49
N LYS A 24 10.43 -9.56 9.03
CA LYS A 24 10.28 -10.75 9.90
C LYS A 24 9.41 -10.51 11.13
N SER A 25 9.43 -9.30 11.71
CA SER A 25 8.61 -8.97 12.88
C SER A 25 7.11 -8.88 12.57
N LEU A 26 6.72 -8.72 11.30
CA LEU A 26 5.32 -8.60 10.86
C LEU A 26 4.69 -9.93 10.43
N LEU A 27 5.39 -11.05 10.51
CA LEU A 27 4.91 -12.38 10.07
C LEU A 27 3.63 -12.87 10.76
N HIS A 28 3.29 -12.31 11.91
CA HIS A 28 2.07 -12.64 12.63
C HIS A 28 0.82 -12.01 12.00
N ILE A 29 0.99 -10.98 11.17
CA ILE A 29 -0.06 -10.29 10.44
C ILE A 29 -0.34 -11.06 9.15
N LYS A 30 -1.58 -11.51 8.97
CA LYS A 30 -2.03 -12.33 7.83
C LYS A 30 -3.18 -11.66 7.11
N ASP A 31 -3.37 -12.01 5.84
CA ASP A 31 -4.50 -11.60 5.00
C ASP A 31 -4.71 -10.08 4.88
N CYS A 32 -3.64 -9.30 5.04
CA CYS A 32 -3.65 -7.86 4.84
C CYS A 32 -2.30 -7.32 4.37
N ILE A 33 -2.33 -6.06 3.92
CA ILE A 33 -1.16 -5.30 3.48
C ILE A 33 -0.83 -4.27 4.57
N VAL A 34 0.42 -4.22 5.01
CA VAL A 34 0.89 -3.27 6.01
C VAL A 34 1.63 -2.12 5.31
N PHE A 35 1.15 -0.90 5.49
CA PHE A 35 1.83 0.32 5.04
C PHE A 35 2.68 0.94 6.15
N PRO A 36 3.80 1.61 5.84
CA PRO A 36 4.57 2.37 6.81
C PRO A 36 3.73 3.44 7.50
N ALA A 37 3.84 3.54 8.82
CA ALA A 37 3.15 4.56 9.62
C ALA A 37 3.82 5.94 9.58
N LYS A 38 5.08 6.02 9.12
CA LYS A 38 5.87 7.25 9.02
C LYS A 38 6.18 7.54 7.57
N GLY A 39 6.07 8.80 7.19
CA GLY A 39 6.32 9.27 5.83
C GLY A 39 5.69 10.65 5.61
N PRO A 40 5.88 11.24 4.41
CA PRO A 40 5.33 12.55 4.08
C PRO A 40 3.80 12.55 3.97
N ARG A 41 3.19 11.41 3.62
CA ARG A 41 1.74 11.22 3.50
C ARG A 41 1.40 9.74 3.69
N PRO A 42 0.24 9.38 4.27
CA PRO A 42 -0.21 7.99 4.33
C PRO A 42 -0.46 7.42 2.93
N HIS A 43 0.13 6.28 2.60
CA HIS A 43 -0.08 5.62 1.30
C HIS A 43 -1.55 5.32 0.97
N PRO A 44 -2.42 4.91 1.92
CA PRO A 44 -3.85 4.76 1.62
C PRO A 44 -4.51 6.03 1.08
N ASP A 45 -4.04 7.21 1.46
CA ASP A 45 -4.61 8.50 1.01
C ASP A 45 -4.09 8.92 -0.38
N GLU A 46 -3.17 8.16 -0.95
CA GLU A 46 -2.61 8.41 -2.29
C GLU A 46 -3.36 7.67 -3.39
N MET A 47 -4.34 6.81 -3.06
CA MET A 47 -5.05 5.91 -3.98
C MET A 47 -6.57 6.18 -4.07
N ALA A 48 -6.98 7.43 -3.83
CA ALA A 48 -8.37 7.92 -3.72
C ALA A 48 -9.29 7.02 -2.88
#